data_AF-A0A7S4M5B1-F1
#
_entry.id   AF-A0A7S4M5B1-F1
#
_cell.length_a   1.000
_cell.length_b   1.000
_cell.length_c   1.000
_cell.angle_alpha   90.00
_cell.angle_beta   90.00
_cell.angle_gamma   90.00
#
_symmetry.space_group_name_H-M   'P 1'
#
loop_
_entity.id
_entity.type
_entity.pdbx_description
1 polymer ?
#
loop_
_entity_poly.entity_id
_entity_poly.type
_entity_poly.pdbx_seq_one_letter_code
_entity_poly.pdbx_strand_id
1 'polypeptide(L)'
;GILEQSKLNTLAHVVRATGAKIVLSTDWRRIPKLKQVLINTLVGKGMEVIGATPMRIGWQPVRPMEILAWLKAYNEGCGTPDRPYVTEFVAVDDRPLLQEHGGDGLRGARADTLAP
;
A
#
# COMPACT_ATOMS: atom_id res chain seq x y z
N GLY A 1 -8.08 -13.33 9.25
CA GLY A 1 -6.62 -13.22 9.07
C GLY A 1 -6.02 -12.73 10.37
N ILE A 2 -4.82 -13.19 10.70
CA ILE A 2 -4.05 -12.72 11.86
C ILE A 2 -2.92 -11.85 11.31
N LEU A 3 -2.65 -10.70 11.93
CA LEU A 3 -1.51 -9.88 11.57
C LEU A 3 -0.24 -10.45 12.19
N GLU A 4 0.71 -10.84 11.36
CA GLU A 4 1.99 -11.40 11.81
C GLU A 4 2.89 -10.30 12.39
N GLN A 5 3.29 -10.46 13.64
CA GLN A 5 4.05 -9.43 14.35
C GLN A 5 5.44 -9.18 13.76
N SER A 6 6.11 -10.22 13.25
CA SER A 6 7.40 -10.10 12.56
C SER A 6 7.32 -9.21 11.33
N LYS A 7 6.30 -9.41 10.47
CA LYS A 7 6.05 -8.59 9.28
C LYS A 7 5.72 -7.15 9.66
N LEU A 8 4.88 -6.95 10.69
CA LEU A 8 4.58 -5.60 11.20
C LEU A 8 5.81 -4.88 11.75
N ASN A 9 6.70 -5.59 12.45
CA ASN A 9 7.92 -5.00 12.99
C ASN A 9 8.91 -4.63 11.87
N THR A 10 9.02 -5.47 10.84
CA THR A 10 9.83 -5.19 9.64
C THR A 10 9.30 -3.96 8.91
N LEU A 11 7.98 -3.88 8.69
CA LEU A 11 7.35 -2.71 8.07
C LEU A 11 7.59 -1.44 8.91
N ALA A 12 7.43 -1.53 10.24
CA ALA A 12 7.68 -0.40 11.13
C ALA A 12 9.14 0.07 11.10
N HIS A 13 10.09 -0.85 10.97
CA HIS A 13 11.50 -0.51 10.80
C HIS A 13 11.73 0.27 9.50
N VAL A 14 11.18 -0.20 8.36
CA VAL A 14 11.29 0.47 7.06
C VAL A 14 10.66 1.86 7.11
N VAL A 15 9.45 2.00 7.66
CA VAL A 15 8.76 3.28 7.79
C VAL A 15 9.57 4.26 8.63
N ARG A 16 10.13 3.81 9.76
CA ARG A 16 10.95 4.68 10.62
C ARG A 16 12.25 5.12 9.93
N ALA A 17 12.89 4.22 9.19
CA ALA A 17 14.14 4.51 8.51
C ALA A 17 13.97 5.46 7.31
N THR A 18 12.81 5.43 6.66
CA THR A 18 12.56 6.19 5.41
C THR A 18 11.63 7.40 5.60
N GLY A 19 10.86 7.45 6.68
CA GLY A 19 9.76 8.41 6.83
C GLY A 19 8.57 8.14 5.90
N ALA A 20 8.51 6.96 5.25
CA ALA A 20 7.46 6.64 4.31
C ALA A 20 6.08 6.54 4.98
N LYS A 21 5.04 6.98 4.26
CA LYS A 21 3.64 6.86 4.68
C LYS A 21 2.98 5.64 4.05
N ILE A 22 1.98 5.08 4.72
CA ILE A 22 1.32 3.83 4.30
C ILE A 22 0.04 4.12 3.51
N VAL A 23 -0.12 3.40 2.39
CA VAL A 23 -1.36 3.29 1.63
C VAL A 23 -1.82 1.83 1.63
N LEU A 24 -3.07 1.57 2.00
CA LEU A 24 -3.58 0.20 2.07
C LEU A 24 -3.99 -0.30 0.70
N SER A 25 -3.26 -1.29 0.17
CA SER A 25 -3.63 -2.03 -1.04
C SER A 25 -4.23 -3.40 -0.72
N THR A 26 -4.18 -3.91 0.53
CA THR A 26 -4.66 -5.24 0.96
C THR A 26 -6.16 -5.50 0.77
N ASP A 27 -6.58 -6.77 0.69
CA ASP A 27 -7.99 -7.17 0.69
C ASP A 27 -8.71 -6.88 2.02
N TRP A 28 -7.97 -6.72 3.12
CA TRP A 28 -8.56 -6.28 4.39
C TRP A 28 -9.26 -4.93 4.26
N ARG A 29 -8.85 -4.07 3.32
CA ARG A 29 -9.48 -2.77 3.07
C ARG A 29 -10.92 -2.89 2.57
N ARG A 30 -11.31 -4.04 2.01
CA ARG A 30 -12.66 -4.33 1.50
C ARG A 30 -13.67 -4.57 2.62
N ILE A 31 -13.22 -4.94 3.82
CA ILE A 31 -14.07 -5.25 4.96
C ILE A 31 -13.85 -4.17 6.03
N PRO A 32 -14.83 -3.30 6.33
CA PRO A 32 -14.64 -2.14 7.23
C PRO A 32 -14.02 -2.50 8.58
N LYS A 33 -14.47 -3.60 9.19
CA LYS A 33 -13.93 -4.08 10.47
C LYS A 33 -12.45 -4.44 10.36
N LEU A 34 -12.06 -5.20 9.32
CA LEU A 34 -10.66 -5.60 9.12
C LEU A 34 -9.79 -4.40 8.78
N LYS A 35 -10.28 -3.49 7.92
CA LYS A 35 -9.60 -2.22 7.62
C LYS A 35 -9.31 -1.44 8.91
N GLN A 36 -10.29 -1.31 9.81
CA GLN A 36 -10.10 -0.59 11.06
C GLN A 36 -9.10 -1.28 11.98
N VAL A 37 -9.15 -2.61 12.10
CA VAL A 37 -8.15 -3.38 12.87
C VAL A 37 -6.74 -3.13 12.34
N LEU A 38 -6.56 -3.19 11.01
CA LEU A 38 -5.27 -2.94 10.39
C LEU A 38 -4.79 -1.50 10.64
N ILE A 39 -5.63 -0.50 10.43
CA ILE A 39 -5.29 0.91 10.67
C ILE A 39 -4.86 1.12 12.13
N ASN A 40 -5.66 0.64 13.09
CA ASN A 40 -5.35 0.79 14.51
C ASN A 40 -4.02 0.11 14.87
N THR A 41 -3.75 -1.06 14.28
CA THR A 41 -2.51 -1.79 14.52
C THR A 41 -1.29 -1.05 13.96
N LEU A 42 -1.41 -0.48 12.75
CA LEU A 42 -0.33 0.28 12.12
C LEU A 42 -0.06 1.58 12.89
N VAL A 43 -1.11 2.33 13.24
CA VAL A 43 -1.02 3.57 14.03
C VAL A 43 -0.44 3.30 15.42
N GLY A 44 -0.85 2.22 16.08
CA GLY A 44 -0.28 1.81 17.37
C GLY A 44 1.21 1.48 17.33
N LYS A 45 1.78 1.26 16.14
CA LYS A 45 3.23 1.08 15.91
C LYS A 45 3.92 2.35 15.40
N GLY A 46 3.23 3.49 15.39
CA GLY A 46 3.76 4.78 14.95
C GLY A 46 3.83 4.96 13.43
N MET A 47 3.08 4.16 12.65
CA MET A 47 3.02 4.29 11.20
C MET A 47 1.78 5.10 10.78
N GLU A 48 1.99 6.11 9.93
CA GLU A 48 0.92 6.94 9.39
C GLU A 48 0.26 6.27 8.18
N VAL A 49 -1.07 6.12 8.20
CA VAL A 49 -1.86 5.63 7.05
C VAL A 49 -2.56 6.81 6.40
N ILE A 50 -2.20 7.12 5.15
CA ILE A 50 -2.75 8.27 4.41
C ILE A 50 -3.89 7.92 3.45
N GLY A 51 -4.21 6.64 3.31
CA GLY A 51 -5.31 6.22 2.47
C GLY A 51 -5.36 4.73 2.18
N ALA A 52 -6.22 4.40 1.22
CA ALA A 52 -6.38 3.05 0.70
C ALA A 52 -6.59 3.14 -0.81
N THR A 53 -6.06 2.19 -1.56
CA THR A 53 -6.28 2.13 -3.01
C THR A 53 -7.76 1.88 -3.32
N PRO A 54 -8.29 2.40 -4.44
CA PRO A 54 -9.65 2.10 -4.86
C PRO A 54 -9.87 0.58 -4.96
N MET A 55 -11.12 0.17 -4.81
CA MET A 55 -11.53 -1.23 -4.97
C MET A 55 -12.14 -1.39 -6.35
N ARG A 56 -11.36 -1.92 -7.28
CA ARG A 56 -11.88 -2.28 -8.60
C ARG A 56 -12.57 -3.63 -8.50
N ILE A 57 -13.71 -3.75 -9.18
CA ILE A 57 -14.43 -5.00 -9.36
C ILE A 57 -14.02 -5.53 -10.73
N GLY A 58 -13.54 -6.75 -10.78
CA GLY A 58 -13.12 -7.39 -12.02
C GLY A 58 -12.95 -8.89 -11.83
N TRP A 59 -13.02 -9.62 -12.93
CA TRP A 59 -12.81 -11.07 -12.98
C TRP A 59 -11.33 -11.45 -12.82
N GLN A 60 -10.42 -10.48 -13.03
CA GLN A 60 -8.97 -10.68 -12.93
C GLN A 60 -8.41 -10.01 -11.67
N PRO A 61 -7.29 -10.51 -11.13
CA PRO A 61 -6.44 -9.79 -10.18
C PRO A 61 -5.96 -8.44 -10.76
N VAL A 62 -6.38 -7.33 -10.15
CA VAL A 62 -6.14 -5.94 -10.63
C VAL A 62 -5.46 -5.06 -9.58
N ARG A 63 -4.80 -5.65 -8.58
CA ARG A 63 -4.14 -4.89 -7.51
C ARG A 63 -3.17 -3.83 -8.03
N PRO A 64 -2.35 -4.09 -9.08
CA PRO A 64 -1.48 -3.07 -9.65
C PRO A 64 -2.24 -1.85 -10.18
N MET A 65 -3.35 -2.07 -10.89
CA MET A 65 -4.16 -0.96 -11.40
C MET A 65 -4.77 -0.12 -10.29
N GLU A 66 -5.13 -0.74 -9.17
CA GLU A 66 -5.65 -0.03 -7.98
C GLU A 66 -4.56 0.87 -7.37
N ILE A 67 -3.32 0.36 -7.25
CA ILE A 67 -2.15 1.12 -6.78
C ILE A 67 -1.87 2.30 -7.72
N LEU A 68 -1.77 2.05 -9.03
CA LEU A 68 -1.50 3.08 -10.03
C LEU A 68 -2.59 4.15 -10.09
N ALA A 69 -3.86 3.75 -9.96
CA ALA A 69 -4.97 4.69 -9.90
C ALA A 69 -4.91 5.58 -8.66
N TRP A 70 -4.53 5.04 -7.50
CA TRP A 70 -4.34 5.84 -6.29
C TRP A 70 -3.20 6.83 -6.45
N LEU A 71 -2.06 6.41 -6.99
CA LEU A 71 -0.89 7.29 -7.20
C LEU A 71 -1.23 8.46 -8.13
N LYS A 72 -1.89 8.18 -9.26
CA LYS A 72 -2.34 9.21 -10.19
C LYS A 72 -3.26 10.23 -9.51
N ALA A 73 -4.31 9.76 -8.84
CA ALA A 73 -5.27 10.63 -8.16
C ALA A 73 -4.64 11.40 -6.99
N TYR A 74 -3.70 10.79 -6.26
CA TYR A 74 -2.99 11.46 -5.19
C TYR A 74 -2.15 12.61 -5.74
N ASN A 75 -1.32 12.34 -6.76
CA ASN A 75 -0.43 13.32 -7.38
C ASN A 75 -1.16 14.43 -8.13
N GLU A 76 -2.33 14.17 -8.72
CA GLU A 76 -3.19 15.21 -9.32
C GLU A 76 -3.65 16.26 -8.29
N GLY A 77 -3.77 15.87 -7.02
CA GLY A 77 -4.11 16.77 -5.91
C GLY A 77 -2.91 17.26 -5.09
N CYS A 78 -1.67 17.03 -5.54
CA CYS A 78 -0.44 17.46 -4.86
C CYS A 78 0.03 18.85 -5.31
N GLY A 79 1.08 19.35 -4.66
CA GLY A 79 1.71 20.63 -4.97
C GLY A 79 1.66 21.65 -3.83
N THR A 80 1.23 21.23 -2.64
CA THR A 80 1.26 22.04 -1.41
C THR A 80 2.28 21.47 -0.42
N PRO A 81 2.78 22.27 0.55
CA PRO A 81 3.68 21.78 1.59
C PRO A 81 3.12 20.58 2.38
N ASP A 82 1.81 20.57 2.63
CA ASP A 82 1.14 19.49 3.37
C ASP A 82 0.85 18.25 2.50
N ARG A 83 1.02 18.36 1.19
CA ARG A 83 0.72 17.30 0.22
C ARG A 83 1.74 17.29 -0.93
N PRO A 84 2.97 16.83 -0.64
CA PRO A 84 4.02 16.71 -1.65
C PRO A 84 3.71 15.57 -2.63
N TYR A 85 4.28 15.65 -3.82
CA TYR A 85 4.20 14.58 -4.81
C TYR A 85 4.84 13.29 -4.30
N VAL A 86 4.23 12.15 -4.64
CA VAL A 86 4.88 10.85 -4.51
C VAL A 86 5.83 10.67 -5.69
N THR A 87 7.13 10.75 -5.41
CA THR A 87 8.21 10.52 -6.39
C THR A 87 8.75 9.09 -6.33
N GLU A 88 8.64 8.45 -5.17
CA GLU A 88 9.13 7.10 -4.92
C GLU A 88 8.11 6.33 -4.07
N PHE A 89 7.95 5.04 -4.36
CA PHE A 89 7.14 4.14 -3.54
C PHE A 89 7.65 2.71 -3.65
N VAL A 90 7.28 1.91 -2.64
CA VAL A 90 7.46 0.46 -2.66
C VAL A 90 6.10 -0.21 -2.44
N ALA A 91 5.81 -1.22 -3.25
CA ALA A 91 4.65 -2.09 -3.01
C ALA A 91 5.12 -3.36 -2.31
N VAL A 92 4.56 -3.62 -1.12
CA VAL A 92 4.88 -4.78 -0.28
C VAL A 92 3.63 -5.66 -0.20
N ASP A 93 3.65 -6.80 -0.88
CA ASP A 93 2.46 -7.65 -1.06
C ASP A 93 2.89 -9.12 -1.16
N ASP A 94 2.04 -10.04 -0.71
CA ASP A 94 2.26 -11.50 -0.86
C ASP A 94 1.82 -12.01 -2.25
N ARG A 95 1.14 -11.15 -3.02
CA ARG A 95 0.72 -11.43 -4.38
C ARG A 95 1.85 -11.15 -5.38
N PRO A 96 1.92 -11.89 -6.50
CA PRO A 96 2.89 -11.63 -7.56
C PRO A 96 2.45 -10.42 -8.40
N LEU A 97 2.56 -9.21 -7.85
CA LEU A 97 1.98 -7.98 -8.44
C LEU A 97 2.40 -7.74 -9.89
N LEU A 98 3.66 -8.06 -10.25
CA LEU A 98 4.16 -7.89 -11.62
C LEU A 98 3.52 -8.84 -12.64
N GLN A 99 2.88 -9.91 -12.18
CA GLN A 99 2.17 -10.89 -13.01
C GLN A 99 0.65 -10.63 -13.06
N GLU A 100 0.14 -9.71 -12.24
CA GLU A 100 -1.28 -9.32 -12.27
C GLU A 100 -1.57 -8.31 -13.38
N HIS A 101 -2.87 -8.10 -13.67
CA HIS A 101 -3.27 -7.15 -14.68
C HIS A 101 -2.85 -5.72 -14.27
N GLY A 102 -2.12 -5.05 -15.18
CA GLY A 102 -1.50 -3.75 -14.92
C GLY A 102 -0.14 -3.80 -14.21
N GLY A 103 0.42 -5.00 -13.95
CA GLY A 103 1.70 -5.20 -13.27
C GLY A 103 2.88 -4.51 -13.96
N ASP A 104 2.85 -4.40 -15.30
CA ASP A 104 3.89 -3.69 -16.06
C ASP A 104 4.02 -2.22 -15.68
N GLY A 105 2.93 -1.57 -15.25
CA GLY A 105 2.96 -0.19 -14.78
C GLY A 105 3.66 0.00 -13.43
N LEU A 106 3.92 -1.09 -12.69
CA LEU A 106 4.72 -1.06 -11.47
C LEU A 106 6.22 -1.29 -11.73
N ARG A 107 6.63 -1.62 -12.97
CA ARG A 107 8.05 -1.81 -13.29
C ARG A 107 8.81 -0.50 -13.13
N GLY A 108 9.91 -0.53 -12.36
CA GLY A 108 10.69 0.65 -12.00
C GLY A 108 10.32 1.26 -10.66
N ALA A 109 9.12 0.99 -10.14
CA ALA A 109 8.86 1.06 -8.70
C ALA A 109 9.40 -0.21 -8.05
N ARG A 110 9.99 -0.13 -6.85
CA ARG A 110 10.37 -1.35 -6.14
C ARG A 110 9.08 -2.08 -5.72
N ALA A 111 8.77 -3.20 -6.35
CA ALA A 111 7.68 -4.08 -5.95
C ALA A 111 8.32 -5.33 -5.33
N ASP A 112 8.33 -5.41 -4.01
CA ASP A 112 8.94 -6.51 -3.27
C ASP A 112 7.85 -7.44 -2.75
N THR A 113 7.99 -8.73 -3.04
CA THR A 113 7.18 -9.77 -2.41
C THR A 113 7.80 -10.13 -1.07
N LEU A 114 7.06 -10.00 0.03
CA LEU A 114 7.52 -10.55 1.31
C LEU A 114 7.46 -12.08 1.19
N ALA A 115 8.63 -12.71 1.07
CA ALA A 115 8.74 -14.16 1.20
C ALA A 115 8.12 -14.62 2.54
N PRO A 116 7.51 -15.83 2.57
CA PRO A 116 6.75 -16.34 3.71
C PRO A 116 7.54 -16.38 5.02
#